data_AF-A0A1Y5PVK5-F1
#
_entry.id   AF-A0A1Y5PVK5-F1
#
_cell.length_a   1.000
_cell.length_b   1.000
_cell.length_c   1.000
_cell.angle_alpha   90.00
_cell.angle_beta   90.00
_cell.angle_gamma   90.00
#
_symmetry.space_group_name_H-M   'P 1'
#
loop_
_entity.id
_entity.type
_entity.pdbx_description
1 polymer ?
#
loop_
_entity_poly.entity_id
_entity_poly.type
_entity_poly.pdbx_seq_one_letter_code
_entity_poly.pdbx_strand_id
1 'polypeptide(L)'
;MLTMMFLLAMQGAPAQESRAETGLAPATNPGSWATNDDYPASAMREEREGTTGFRLTIAADGLPTSCEITAPSGHADLDAETCRLVMARARFTPGRDARGEAVGGTYSNRIRWQIPEGAGYAVEVAGFGLDTTLESWPRAAIPDDAFTRIDPAAHYPPTALAAREQGTVHMELTVDSAGRVAACKVNESSLSAALDDAACALMRSEGKFSPALDSDGKPTKGVLAAKFRWSLPSEVREGGDGVSMAPDPGFPMSEPGSATITVLVGADGRVQDCRFSNTGKFGATPNGMTPCDMFGRQTRYSPFTDAGGKPVAKRVILRTDLTIEDAPAAAE
;
A
#
# COMPACT_ATOMS: atom_id res chain seq x y z
N MET A 1 55.74 -48.06 56.15
CA MET A 1 54.30 -47.77 55.95
C MET A 1 54.17 -46.25 55.87
N LEU A 2 54.55 -45.57 54.79
CA LEU A 2 53.93 -45.47 53.45
C LEU A 2 52.44 -45.12 53.51
N THR A 3 52.12 -43.82 53.49
CA THR A 3 50.77 -43.33 53.18
C THR A 3 50.91 -42.32 52.04
N MET A 4 50.59 -42.80 50.84
CA MET A 4 50.66 -42.07 49.57
C MET A 4 49.33 -41.32 49.40
N MET A 5 49.38 -39.99 49.41
CA MET A 5 48.21 -39.14 49.21
C MET A 5 47.96 -39.02 47.69
N PHE A 6 46.95 -39.72 47.19
CA PHE A 6 46.54 -39.68 45.79
C PHE A 6 45.77 -38.38 45.52
N LEU A 7 46.37 -37.44 44.79
CA LEU A 7 45.69 -36.29 44.21
C LEU A 7 44.93 -36.76 42.96
N LEU A 8 43.59 -36.80 43.03
CA LEU A 8 42.74 -36.92 41.84
C LEU A 8 42.76 -35.60 41.07
N ALA A 9 43.41 -35.58 39.91
CA ALA A 9 43.21 -34.54 38.91
C ALA A 9 41.86 -34.78 38.21
N MET A 10 40.92 -33.85 38.36
CA MET A 10 39.70 -33.83 37.54
C MET A 10 40.07 -33.40 36.12
N GLN A 11 40.01 -34.34 35.18
CA GLN A 11 40.10 -34.03 33.76
C GLN A 11 38.80 -33.35 33.33
N GLY A 12 38.87 -32.07 32.97
CA GLY A 12 37.76 -31.38 32.30
C GLY A 12 37.52 -32.01 30.93
N ALA A 13 36.28 -32.42 30.67
CA ALA A 13 35.86 -32.85 29.33
C ALA A 13 36.03 -31.68 28.34
N PRO A 14 36.47 -31.92 27.09
CA PRO A 14 36.51 -30.87 26.09
C PRO A 14 35.08 -30.38 25.83
N ALA A 15 34.86 -29.08 25.99
CA ALA A 15 33.63 -28.43 25.54
C ALA A 15 33.51 -28.67 24.03
N GLN A 16 32.57 -29.53 23.62
CA GLN A 16 32.17 -29.62 22.23
C GLN A 16 31.60 -28.26 21.83
N GLU A 17 32.35 -27.53 21.02
CA GLU A 17 31.91 -26.34 20.30
C GLU A 17 30.63 -26.71 19.55
N SER A 18 29.48 -26.21 20.01
CA SER A 18 28.19 -26.47 19.38
C SER A 18 28.23 -25.86 17.99
N ARG A 19 28.32 -26.71 16.95
CA ARG A 19 28.05 -26.29 15.57
C ARG A 19 26.69 -25.60 15.58
N ALA A 20 26.67 -24.32 15.20
CA ALA A 20 25.48 -23.49 15.21
C ALA A 20 24.36 -24.19 14.41
N GLU A 21 23.23 -24.45 15.06
CA GLU A 21 22.01 -24.90 14.41
C GLU A 21 21.59 -23.84 13.40
N THR A 22 21.54 -24.20 12.12
CA THR A 22 21.00 -23.29 11.10
C THR A 22 19.49 -23.33 11.23
N GLY A 23 18.89 -22.19 11.54
CA GLY A 23 17.45 -22.07 11.75
C GLY A 23 16.64 -22.30 10.47
N LEU A 24 15.42 -22.80 10.64
CA LEU A 24 14.40 -22.89 9.59
C LEU A 24 14.16 -21.50 8.96
N ALA A 25 14.16 -21.40 7.63
CA ALA A 25 13.90 -20.14 6.93
C ALA A 25 13.03 -20.36 5.68
N PRO A 26 12.17 -19.38 5.30
CA PRO A 26 11.46 -19.42 4.03
C PRO A 26 12.43 -19.55 2.84
N ALA A 27 12.17 -20.50 1.94
CA ALA A 27 12.91 -20.67 0.69
C ALA A 27 12.34 -19.81 -0.44
N THR A 28 11.08 -19.38 -0.31
CA THR A 28 10.41 -18.43 -1.22
C THR A 28 9.95 -17.21 -0.44
N ASN A 29 9.76 -16.08 -1.14
CA ASN A 29 9.27 -14.84 -0.53
C ASN A 29 7.91 -15.07 0.14
N PRO A 30 7.77 -14.87 1.47
CA PRO A 30 6.48 -15.00 2.15
C PRO A 30 5.39 -14.09 1.59
N GLY A 31 5.76 -12.95 1.01
CA GLY A 31 4.84 -12.00 0.39
C GLY A 31 4.19 -12.50 -0.92
N SER A 32 4.63 -13.63 -1.48
CA SER A 32 4.01 -14.20 -2.69
C SER A 32 3.06 -15.37 -2.40
N TRP A 33 2.92 -15.77 -1.12
CA TRP A 33 2.05 -16.90 -0.77
C TRP A 33 0.58 -16.56 -0.87
N ALA A 34 0.19 -15.30 -0.63
CA ALA A 34 -1.12 -14.76 -0.94
C ALA A 34 -0.97 -13.50 -1.80
N THR A 35 -1.83 -13.36 -2.80
CA THR A 35 -1.85 -12.25 -3.75
C THR A 35 -3.25 -11.65 -3.84
N ASN A 36 -3.38 -10.49 -4.50
CA ASN A 36 -4.69 -9.84 -4.69
C ASN A 36 -5.68 -10.73 -5.44
N ASP A 37 -5.19 -11.59 -6.35
CA ASP A 37 -6.02 -12.54 -7.10
C ASP A 37 -6.64 -13.64 -6.22
N ASP A 38 -6.12 -13.84 -5.00
CA ASP A 38 -6.59 -14.86 -4.07
C ASP A 38 -7.65 -14.33 -3.09
N TYR A 39 -8.01 -13.04 -3.17
CA TYR A 39 -8.99 -12.44 -2.29
C TYR A 39 -10.36 -13.10 -2.50
N PRO A 40 -10.99 -13.68 -1.45
CA PRO A 40 -12.29 -14.34 -1.60
C PRO A 40 -13.34 -13.37 -2.13
N ALA A 41 -13.98 -13.72 -3.25
CA ALA A 41 -14.99 -12.87 -3.87
C ALA A 41 -16.16 -12.53 -2.93
N SER A 42 -16.52 -13.43 -2.00
CA SER A 42 -17.50 -13.15 -0.94
C SER A 42 -17.05 -12.06 0.00
N ALA A 43 -15.80 -12.13 0.48
CA ALA A 43 -15.22 -11.14 1.37
C ALA A 43 -15.07 -9.78 0.69
N MET A 44 -14.68 -9.77 -0.59
CA MET A 44 -14.55 -8.55 -1.37
C MET A 44 -15.91 -7.83 -1.55
N ARG A 45 -16.99 -8.58 -1.80
CA ARG A 45 -18.35 -8.01 -1.92
C ARG A 45 -18.90 -7.42 -0.63
N GLU A 46 -18.53 -8.02 0.50
CA GLU A 46 -19.01 -7.60 1.83
C GLU A 46 -18.03 -6.65 2.52
N GLU A 47 -17.04 -6.15 1.77
CA GLU A 47 -16.02 -5.20 2.25
C GLU A 47 -15.30 -5.71 3.51
N ARG A 48 -15.10 -7.02 3.59
CA ARG A 48 -14.58 -7.71 4.76
C ARG A 48 -13.07 -7.73 4.76
N GLU A 49 -12.47 -6.99 5.67
CA GLU A 49 -11.02 -6.88 5.84
C GLU A 49 -10.54 -7.46 7.17
N GLY A 50 -9.24 -7.70 7.28
CA GLY A 50 -8.65 -8.08 8.56
C GLY A 50 -7.24 -8.62 8.42
N THR A 51 -6.65 -9.02 9.54
CA THR A 51 -5.32 -9.63 9.54
C THR A 51 -5.38 -11.01 10.16
N THR A 52 -5.13 -12.03 9.34
CA THR A 52 -5.05 -13.42 9.80
C THR A 52 -3.61 -13.71 10.22
N GLY A 53 -3.39 -13.99 11.51
CA GLY A 53 -2.14 -14.55 12.01
C GLY A 53 -2.17 -16.08 12.00
N PHE A 54 -1.09 -16.71 11.55
CA PHE A 54 -1.02 -18.17 11.43
C PHE A 54 0.32 -18.74 11.94
N ARG A 55 0.32 -20.03 12.26
CA ARG A 55 1.49 -20.84 12.59
C ARG A 55 1.49 -22.09 11.74
N LEU A 56 2.62 -22.36 11.08
CA LEU A 56 2.86 -23.58 10.32
C LEU A 56 3.70 -24.55 11.14
N THR A 57 3.41 -25.84 10.97
CA THR A 57 4.37 -26.92 11.25
C THR A 57 5.00 -27.34 9.94
N ILE A 58 6.33 -27.41 9.91
CA ILE A 58 7.13 -27.73 8.72
C ILE A 58 7.84 -29.05 8.98
N ALA A 59 7.78 -29.97 8.02
CA ALA A 59 8.51 -31.24 8.08
C ALA A 59 10.00 -31.06 7.70
N ALA A 60 10.79 -32.11 7.93
CA ALA A 60 12.22 -32.12 7.62
C ALA A 60 12.54 -31.96 6.11
N ASP A 61 11.54 -32.12 5.24
CA ASP A 61 11.65 -31.88 3.80
C ASP A 61 11.36 -30.42 3.39
N GLY A 62 11.01 -29.56 4.35
CA GLY A 62 10.74 -28.14 4.12
C GLY A 62 9.31 -27.83 3.66
N LEU A 63 8.41 -28.82 3.71
CA LEU A 63 7.00 -28.64 3.37
C LEU A 63 6.14 -28.39 4.62
N PRO A 64 5.18 -27.44 4.56
CA PRO A 64 4.18 -27.29 5.60
C PRO A 64 3.28 -28.53 5.72
N THR A 65 3.10 -29.04 6.93
CA THR A 65 2.23 -30.20 7.23
C THR A 65 0.96 -29.81 7.97
N SER A 66 0.95 -28.66 8.64
CA SER A 66 -0.26 -28.11 9.27
C SER A 66 -0.21 -26.59 9.31
N CYS A 67 -1.40 -25.98 9.32
CA CYS A 67 -1.62 -24.55 9.51
C CYS A 67 -2.63 -24.34 10.64
N GLU A 68 -2.25 -23.53 11.62
CA GLU A 68 -3.06 -23.12 12.76
C GLU A 68 -3.27 -21.61 12.72
N ILE A 69 -4.52 -21.16 12.88
CA ILE A 69 -4.83 -19.73 13.01
C ILE A 69 -4.57 -19.29 14.45
N THR A 70 -3.62 -18.37 14.62
CA THR A 70 -3.19 -17.84 15.92
C THR A 70 -3.82 -16.49 16.24
N ALA A 71 -4.28 -15.76 15.21
CA ALA A 71 -5.06 -14.54 15.36
C ALA A 71 -6.09 -14.49 14.22
N PRO A 72 -7.39 -14.61 14.49
CA PRO A 72 -8.41 -14.54 13.45
C PRO A 72 -8.50 -13.12 12.88
N SER A 73 -8.81 -13.00 11.59
CA SER A 73 -9.06 -11.72 10.92
C SER A 73 -10.37 -11.05 11.35
N GLY A 74 -11.28 -11.83 11.93
CA GLY A 74 -12.69 -11.45 12.11
C GLY A 74 -13.62 -12.12 11.10
N HIS A 75 -13.08 -12.77 10.06
CA HIS A 75 -13.84 -13.40 8.99
C HIS A 75 -13.31 -14.80 8.67
N ALA A 76 -14.17 -15.82 8.83
CA ALA A 76 -13.75 -17.22 8.74
C ALA A 76 -13.27 -17.63 7.33
N ASP A 77 -13.78 -17.00 6.28
CA ASP A 77 -13.35 -17.28 4.90
C ASP A 77 -11.94 -16.73 4.60
N LEU A 78 -11.60 -15.53 5.10
CA LEU A 78 -10.24 -14.99 5.03
C LEU A 78 -9.23 -15.86 5.80
N ASP A 79 -9.64 -16.38 6.95
CA ASP A 79 -8.79 -17.26 7.78
C ASP A 79 -8.58 -18.62 7.10
N ALA A 80 -9.64 -19.21 6.53
CA ALA A 80 -9.55 -20.45 5.79
C ALA A 80 -8.69 -20.31 4.52
N GLU A 81 -8.87 -19.20 3.79
CA GLU A 81 -8.11 -18.93 2.57
C GLU A 81 -6.62 -18.72 2.87
N THR A 82 -6.30 -18.03 3.96
CA THR A 82 -4.92 -17.88 4.45
C THR A 82 -4.26 -19.25 4.61
N CYS A 83 -4.88 -20.18 5.36
CA CYS A 83 -4.30 -21.51 5.54
C CYS A 83 -4.20 -22.30 4.24
N ARG A 84 -5.21 -22.22 3.37
CA ARG A 84 -5.20 -22.89 2.06
C ARG A 84 -3.99 -22.46 1.22
N LEU A 85 -3.73 -21.16 1.14
CA LEU A 85 -2.67 -20.58 0.33
C LEU A 85 -1.27 -20.89 0.85
N VAL A 86 -1.04 -20.69 2.14
CA VAL A 86 0.29 -20.93 2.75
C VAL A 86 0.65 -22.41 2.74
N MET A 87 -0.31 -23.31 2.94
CA MET A 87 -0.07 -24.75 2.81
C MET A 87 0.29 -25.15 1.37
N ALA A 88 -0.31 -24.51 0.37
CA ALA A 88 -0.05 -24.81 -1.03
C ALA A 88 1.30 -24.24 -1.52
N ARG A 89 1.64 -23.01 -1.14
CA ARG A 89 2.71 -22.21 -1.76
C ARG A 89 3.96 -22.01 -0.90
N ALA A 90 3.85 -22.10 0.43
CA ALA A 90 5.02 -21.89 1.28
C ALA A 90 6.03 -23.02 1.13
N ARG A 91 7.30 -22.65 1.01
CA ARG A 91 8.43 -23.57 0.93
C ARG A 91 9.52 -23.09 1.88
N PHE A 92 10.18 -24.02 2.55
CA PHE A 92 11.19 -23.72 3.56
C PHE A 92 12.49 -24.46 3.28
N THR A 93 13.60 -23.83 3.65
CA THR A 93 14.86 -24.51 3.87
C THR A 93 14.81 -25.12 5.28
N PRO A 94 14.85 -26.46 5.44
CA PRO A 94 14.80 -27.11 6.75
C PRO A 94 15.91 -26.63 7.67
N GLY A 95 15.63 -26.60 8.97
CA GLY A 95 16.68 -26.43 9.97
C GLY A 95 17.64 -27.62 9.98
N ARG A 96 18.81 -27.47 10.59
CA ARG A 96 19.74 -28.60 10.80
C ARG A 96 20.08 -28.77 12.28
N ASP A 97 20.03 -30.01 12.75
CA ASP A 97 20.43 -30.35 14.12
C ASP A 97 21.95 -30.33 14.30
N ALA A 98 22.44 -30.58 15.52
CA ALA A 98 23.87 -30.64 15.84
C ALA A 98 24.64 -31.73 15.06
N ARG A 99 23.95 -32.71 14.46
CA ARG A 99 24.53 -33.76 13.61
C ARG A 99 24.51 -33.38 12.12
N GLY A 100 23.84 -32.28 11.76
CA GLY A 100 23.69 -31.79 10.40
C GLY A 100 22.45 -32.35 9.68
N GLU A 101 21.62 -33.13 10.37
CA GLU A 101 20.42 -33.74 9.82
C GLU A 101 19.30 -32.70 9.68
N ALA A 102 18.54 -32.80 8.59
CA ALA A 102 17.42 -31.89 8.34
C ALA A 102 16.32 -32.13 9.38
N VAL A 103 15.88 -31.06 10.04
CA VAL A 103 14.81 -31.09 11.02
C VAL A 103 13.72 -30.10 10.64
N GLY A 104 12.48 -30.51 10.89
CA GLY A 104 11.31 -29.67 10.79
C GLY A 104 11.29 -28.58 11.87
N GLY A 105 10.25 -27.76 11.85
CA GLY A 105 10.10 -26.69 12.84
C GLY A 105 8.75 -25.99 12.74
N THR A 106 8.64 -24.85 13.40
CA THR A 106 7.45 -24.01 13.32
C THR A 106 7.78 -22.64 12.77
N TYR A 107 6.87 -22.08 11.97
CA TYR A 107 6.98 -20.72 11.43
C TYR A 107 5.69 -19.95 11.67
N SER A 108 5.77 -18.71 12.14
CA SER A 108 4.61 -17.84 12.34
C SER A 108 4.74 -16.58 11.49
N ASN A 109 3.64 -16.18 10.87
CA ASN A 109 3.54 -14.91 10.15
C ASN A 109 2.08 -14.46 10.10
N ARG A 110 1.77 -13.35 9.41
CA ARG A 110 0.44 -12.79 9.26
C ARG A 110 0.19 -12.42 7.80
N ILE A 111 -1.05 -12.58 7.35
CA ILE A 111 -1.54 -12.05 6.08
C ILE A 111 -2.54 -10.95 6.39
N ARG A 112 -2.34 -9.78 5.79
CA ARG A 112 -3.27 -8.65 5.86
C ARG A 112 -4.17 -8.70 4.62
N TRP A 113 -5.45 -8.92 4.85
CA TRP A 113 -6.50 -8.80 3.85
C TRP A 113 -7.04 -7.38 3.92
N GLN A 114 -6.64 -6.57 2.95
CA GLN A 114 -7.06 -5.18 2.88
C GLN A 114 -7.49 -4.88 1.44
N ILE A 115 -8.67 -4.29 1.34
CA ILE A 115 -9.17 -3.62 0.16
C ILE A 115 -8.52 -2.22 0.22
N PRO A 116 -7.72 -1.83 -0.78
CA PRO A 116 -7.09 -0.52 -0.74
C PRO A 116 -8.09 0.61 -0.47
N GLU A 117 -7.85 1.43 0.56
CA GLU A 117 -8.53 2.71 0.75
C GLU A 117 -8.16 3.60 -0.44
N GLY A 118 -8.98 3.52 -1.49
CA GLY A 118 -8.66 4.05 -2.81
C GLY A 118 -9.35 3.32 -3.97
N ALA A 119 -9.96 2.15 -3.71
CA ALA A 119 -10.92 1.54 -4.64
C ALA A 119 -12.26 2.31 -4.71
N GLY A 120 -12.47 3.28 -3.81
CA GLY A 120 -13.32 4.44 -4.05
C GLY A 120 -12.42 5.60 -4.46
N TYR A 121 -12.57 6.09 -5.69
CA TYR A 121 -11.84 7.25 -6.21
C TYR A 121 -12.04 8.47 -5.30
N ALA A 122 -11.09 8.71 -4.39
CA ALA A 122 -10.83 10.02 -3.85
C ALA A 122 -9.63 10.57 -4.62
N VAL A 123 -9.89 11.15 -5.79
CA VAL A 123 -9.02 12.22 -6.27
C VAL A 123 -9.35 13.45 -5.41
N GLU A 124 -8.79 13.53 -4.21
CA GLU A 124 -8.68 14.82 -3.53
C GLU A 124 -7.53 15.58 -4.19
N VAL A 125 -7.84 16.51 -5.09
CA VAL A 125 -6.84 17.43 -5.62
C VAL A 125 -6.66 18.59 -4.63
N ALA A 126 -5.39 18.85 -4.29
CA ALA A 126 -4.80 20.03 -3.66
C ALA A 126 -4.59 20.05 -2.13
N GLY A 127 -3.73 19.15 -1.63
CA GLY A 127 -3.13 19.33 -0.30
C GLY A 127 -2.21 18.21 0.19
N PHE A 128 -1.19 17.84 -0.62
CA PHE A 128 -0.08 16.89 -0.32
C PHE A 128 -0.22 16.00 0.94
N GLY A 129 -0.69 14.77 0.72
CA GLY A 129 -0.37 13.61 1.54
C GLY A 129 0.35 12.58 0.67
N LEU A 130 1.68 12.60 0.64
CA LEU A 130 2.44 11.44 0.19
C LEU A 130 2.50 10.47 1.36
N ASP A 131 1.54 9.54 1.43
CA ASP A 131 1.83 8.26 2.07
C ASP A 131 2.50 7.35 1.03
N THR A 132 3.80 7.59 0.80
CA THR A 132 4.67 6.63 0.10
C THR A 132 5.12 5.48 1.02
N THR A 133 4.47 5.27 2.16
CA THR A 133 4.90 4.33 3.20
C THR A 133 3.96 3.16 3.46
N LEU A 134 2.86 3.02 2.71
CA LEU A 134 2.18 1.73 2.59
C LEU A 134 2.70 0.97 1.38
N GLU A 135 3.91 0.42 1.54
CA GLU A 135 4.47 -0.70 0.76
C GLU A 135 3.61 -1.97 0.94
N SER A 136 2.31 -1.88 0.65
CA SER A 136 1.41 -3.05 0.61
C SER A 136 1.49 -3.64 -0.78
N TRP A 137 2.60 -4.34 -1.05
CA TRP A 137 2.72 -5.17 -2.24
C TRP A 137 1.84 -6.41 -2.07
N PRO A 138 1.03 -6.77 -3.09
CA PRO A 138 1.06 -6.31 -4.48
C PRO A 138 0.23 -5.04 -4.77
N ARG A 139 0.72 -4.18 -5.69
CA ARG A 139 0.00 -2.97 -6.14
C ARG A 139 -1.18 -3.36 -7.03
N ALA A 140 -2.37 -2.87 -6.72
CA ALA A 140 -3.57 -3.06 -7.55
C ALA A 140 -3.44 -2.29 -8.88
N ALA A 141 -4.26 -2.65 -9.87
CA ALA A 141 -4.35 -1.89 -11.11
C ALA A 141 -4.94 -0.50 -10.84
N ILE A 142 -4.32 0.54 -11.39
CA ILE A 142 -4.70 1.94 -11.16
C ILE A 142 -5.32 2.50 -12.43
N PRO A 143 -6.50 3.13 -12.39
CA PRO A 143 -7.13 3.75 -13.55
C PRO A 143 -6.28 4.89 -14.11
N ASP A 144 -6.14 4.96 -15.43
CA ASP A 144 -5.37 6.02 -16.10
C ASP A 144 -6.20 7.32 -16.21
N ASP A 145 -5.53 8.46 -16.39
CA ASP A 145 -6.18 9.78 -16.58
C ASP A 145 -7.16 9.83 -17.76
N ALA A 146 -6.97 8.99 -18.77
CA ALA A 146 -7.93 8.88 -19.88
C ALA A 146 -9.26 8.28 -19.41
N PHE A 147 -9.20 7.32 -18.49
CA PHE A 147 -10.37 6.66 -17.95
C PHE A 147 -11.17 7.57 -17.01
N THR A 148 -10.50 8.46 -16.28
CA THR A 148 -11.16 9.41 -15.37
C THR A 148 -11.92 10.53 -16.08
N ARG A 149 -11.72 10.69 -17.40
CA ARG A 149 -12.38 11.71 -18.24
C ARG A 149 -13.55 11.19 -19.07
N ILE A 150 -13.93 9.91 -18.93
CA ILE A 150 -15.10 9.36 -19.61
C ILE A 150 -16.35 10.09 -19.12
N ASP A 151 -17.15 10.66 -20.04
CA ASP A 151 -18.40 11.35 -19.72
C ASP A 151 -19.56 10.32 -19.60
N PRO A 152 -20.07 10.01 -18.40
CA PRO A 152 -21.13 9.02 -18.25
C PRO A 152 -22.42 9.40 -18.98
N ALA A 153 -22.68 10.70 -19.20
CA ALA A 153 -23.88 11.14 -19.93
C ALA A 153 -23.80 10.82 -21.43
N ALA A 154 -22.60 10.90 -22.02
CA ALA A 154 -22.38 10.55 -23.43
C ALA A 154 -22.59 9.05 -23.70
N HIS A 155 -22.37 8.21 -22.70
CA HIS A 155 -22.50 6.74 -22.81
C HIS A 155 -23.82 6.20 -22.26
N TYR A 156 -24.78 7.07 -21.95
CA TYR A 156 -26.06 6.66 -21.36
C TYR A 156 -26.87 5.77 -22.32
N PRO A 157 -27.32 4.57 -21.90
CA PRO A 157 -28.08 3.69 -22.78
C PRO A 157 -29.41 4.32 -23.21
N PRO A 158 -29.73 4.40 -24.51
CA PRO A 158 -30.95 5.05 -24.98
C PRO A 158 -32.24 4.46 -24.41
N THR A 159 -32.27 3.15 -24.18
CA THR A 159 -33.42 2.44 -23.59
C THR A 159 -33.62 2.79 -22.13
N ALA A 160 -32.54 2.80 -21.33
CA ALA A 160 -32.57 3.22 -19.93
C ALA A 160 -32.92 4.70 -19.78
N LEU A 161 -32.41 5.56 -20.67
CA LEU A 161 -32.73 6.99 -20.70
C LEU A 161 -34.22 7.22 -20.98
N ALA A 162 -34.79 6.52 -21.98
CA ALA A 162 -36.21 6.59 -22.30
C ALA A 162 -37.11 6.11 -21.15
N ALA A 163 -36.66 5.09 -20.42
CA ALA A 163 -37.33 4.56 -19.23
C ALA A 163 -37.09 5.39 -17.96
N ARG A 164 -36.27 6.45 -18.02
CA ARG A 164 -35.84 7.26 -16.87
C ARG A 164 -35.23 6.40 -15.75
N GLU A 165 -34.57 5.32 -16.11
CA GLU A 165 -33.85 4.45 -15.18
C GLU A 165 -32.55 5.16 -14.76
N GLN A 166 -32.09 4.92 -13.54
CA GLN A 166 -30.80 5.38 -13.02
C GLN A 166 -30.37 4.44 -11.90
N GLY A 167 -29.08 4.41 -11.58
CA GLY A 167 -28.61 3.50 -10.56
C GLY A 167 -27.10 3.42 -10.50
N THR A 168 -26.62 2.56 -9.62
CA THR A 168 -25.19 2.29 -9.48
C THR A 168 -24.93 0.82 -9.77
N VAL A 169 -24.01 0.55 -10.68
CA VAL A 169 -23.54 -0.81 -10.98
C VAL A 169 -22.29 -1.07 -10.13
N HIS A 170 -22.29 -2.14 -9.34
CA HIS A 170 -21.07 -2.62 -8.68
C HIS A 170 -20.56 -3.83 -9.45
N MET A 171 -19.31 -3.77 -9.90
CA MET A 171 -18.72 -4.77 -10.78
C MET A 171 -17.31 -5.13 -10.34
N GLU A 172 -16.89 -6.34 -10.70
CA GLU A 172 -15.51 -6.80 -10.60
C GLU A 172 -14.87 -6.72 -11.99
N LEU A 173 -13.77 -5.99 -12.07
CA LEU A 173 -12.97 -5.84 -13.27
C LEU A 173 -11.71 -6.70 -13.14
N THR A 174 -11.44 -7.48 -14.16
CA THR A 174 -10.15 -8.12 -14.36
C THR A 174 -9.35 -7.28 -15.34
N VAL A 175 -8.23 -6.74 -14.88
CA VAL A 175 -7.27 -6.00 -15.69
C VAL A 175 -6.11 -6.92 -16.01
N ASP A 176 -5.74 -7.02 -17.28
CA ASP A 176 -4.59 -7.81 -17.72
C ASP A 176 -3.26 -7.11 -17.41
N SER A 177 -2.15 -7.81 -17.63
CA SER A 177 -0.80 -7.26 -17.42
C SER A 177 -0.44 -6.12 -18.38
N ALA A 178 -1.28 -5.83 -19.38
CA ALA A 178 -1.12 -4.69 -20.28
C ALA A 178 -2.00 -3.50 -19.87
N GLY A 179 -2.78 -3.62 -18.78
CA GLY A 179 -3.61 -2.52 -18.30
C GLY A 179 -4.99 -2.44 -18.93
N ARG A 180 -5.44 -3.48 -19.63
CA ARG A 180 -6.75 -3.51 -20.29
C ARG A 180 -7.74 -4.37 -19.51
N VAL A 181 -9.02 -4.00 -19.57
CA VAL A 181 -10.09 -4.78 -18.95
C VAL A 181 -10.34 -6.06 -19.74
N ALA A 182 -9.79 -7.18 -19.27
CA ALA A 182 -9.95 -8.50 -19.86
C ALA A 182 -11.28 -9.18 -19.48
N ALA A 183 -11.84 -8.86 -18.31
CA ALA A 183 -13.17 -9.31 -17.92
C ALA A 183 -13.90 -8.26 -17.07
N CYS A 184 -15.22 -8.24 -17.16
CA CYS A 184 -16.10 -7.44 -16.32
C CYS A 184 -17.29 -8.30 -15.90
N LYS A 185 -17.54 -8.37 -14.60
CA LYS A 185 -18.64 -9.11 -13.99
C LYS A 185 -19.43 -8.19 -13.06
N VAL A 186 -20.72 -8.01 -13.34
CA VAL A 186 -21.62 -7.29 -12.42
C VAL A 186 -21.89 -8.17 -11.21
N ASN A 187 -21.59 -7.64 -10.02
CA ASN A 187 -21.77 -8.32 -8.74
C ASN A 187 -23.02 -7.81 -8.02
N GLU A 188 -23.34 -6.53 -8.15
CA GLU A 188 -24.62 -5.95 -7.69
C GLU A 188 -25.21 -5.11 -8.83
N SER A 189 -26.45 -5.44 -9.18
CA SER A 189 -27.19 -4.79 -10.26
C SER A 189 -27.63 -3.38 -9.85
N SER A 190 -27.63 -2.48 -10.82
CA SER A 190 -28.24 -1.16 -10.71
C SER A 190 -29.78 -1.17 -10.71
N LEU A 191 -30.40 -2.36 -10.70
CA LEU A 191 -31.83 -2.62 -10.93
C LEU A 191 -32.29 -2.37 -12.38
N SER A 192 -31.35 -2.11 -13.29
CA SER A 192 -31.57 -2.06 -14.74
C SER A 192 -30.52 -2.89 -15.47
N ALA A 193 -30.96 -3.93 -16.18
CA ALA A 193 -30.08 -4.74 -17.00
C ALA A 193 -29.38 -3.92 -18.10
N ALA A 194 -30.06 -2.89 -18.63
CA ALA A 194 -29.48 -2.01 -19.64
C ALA A 194 -28.31 -1.19 -19.09
N LEU A 195 -28.44 -0.68 -17.86
CA LEU A 195 -27.38 0.06 -17.18
C LEU A 195 -26.21 -0.85 -16.77
N ASP A 196 -26.50 -2.09 -16.36
CA ASP A 196 -25.50 -3.10 -16.00
C ASP A 196 -24.64 -3.51 -17.21
N ASP A 197 -25.30 -3.86 -18.32
CA ASP A 197 -24.65 -4.26 -19.56
C ASP A 197 -23.80 -3.12 -20.14
N ALA A 198 -24.33 -1.90 -20.10
CA ALA A 198 -23.63 -0.72 -20.60
C ALA A 198 -22.39 -0.38 -19.79
N ALA A 199 -22.44 -0.54 -18.46
CA ALA A 199 -21.28 -0.28 -17.61
C ALA A 199 -20.15 -1.26 -17.92
N CYS A 200 -20.43 -2.56 -18.04
CA CYS A 200 -19.41 -3.52 -18.44
C CYS A 200 -18.91 -3.31 -19.88
N ALA A 201 -19.78 -2.90 -20.80
CA ALA A 201 -19.37 -2.59 -22.17
C ALA A 201 -18.38 -1.42 -22.20
N LEU A 202 -18.69 -0.33 -21.49
CA LEU A 202 -17.86 0.87 -21.38
C LEU A 202 -16.48 0.57 -20.77
N MET A 203 -16.44 -0.23 -19.70
CA MET A 203 -15.18 -0.65 -19.07
C MET A 203 -14.31 -1.47 -20.01
N ARG A 204 -14.91 -2.34 -20.85
CA ARG A 204 -14.15 -3.14 -21.81
C ARG A 204 -13.64 -2.33 -23.00
N SER A 205 -14.38 -1.31 -23.44
CA SER A 205 -14.01 -0.49 -24.61
C SER A 205 -13.06 0.65 -24.27
N GLU A 206 -13.25 1.30 -23.12
CA GLU A 206 -12.55 2.54 -22.75
C GLU A 206 -11.76 2.43 -21.45
N GLY A 207 -11.92 1.32 -20.71
CA GLY A 207 -11.13 0.99 -19.53
C GLY A 207 -9.64 0.92 -19.83
N LYS A 208 -8.89 1.89 -19.31
CA LYS A 208 -7.42 1.92 -19.35
C LYS A 208 -6.89 2.08 -17.94
N PHE A 209 -5.95 1.20 -17.61
CA PHE A 209 -5.37 1.10 -16.29
C PHE A 209 -3.87 0.93 -16.42
N SER A 210 -3.12 1.46 -15.47
CA SER A 210 -1.82 0.95 -15.13
C SER A 210 -1.99 -0.44 -14.50
N PRO A 211 -1.31 -1.49 -15.00
CA PRO A 211 -1.53 -2.86 -14.57
C PRO A 211 -1.14 -3.06 -13.09
N ALA A 212 -1.70 -4.09 -12.47
CA ALA A 212 -1.25 -4.53 -11.16
C ALA A 212 0.21 -4.97 -11.22
N LEU A 213 0.96 -4.81 -10.12
CA LEU A 213 2.37 -5.18 -10.07
C LEU A 213 2.62 -6.23 -8.98
N ASP A 214 3.36 -7.28 -9.33
CA ASP A 214 3.75 -8.34 -8.40
C ASP A 214 4.85 -7.87 -7.43
N SER A 215 5.30 -8.75 -6.53
CA SER A 215 6.34 -8.44 -5.54
C SER A 215 7.71 -8.07 -6.15
N ASP A 216 7.94 -8.41 -7.43
CA ASP A 216 9.14 -8.06 -8.17
C ASP A 216 8.97 -6.75 -8.97
N GLY A 217 7.80 -6.11 -8.86
CA GLY A 217 7.43 -4.91 -9.61
C GLY A 217 7.04 -5.17 -11.06
N LYS A 218 6.81 -6.43 -11.46
CA LYS A 218 6.42 -6.76 -12.84
C LYS A 218 4.91 -6.64 -13.03
N PRO A 219 4.47 -6.15 -14.20
CA PRO A 219 3.05 -6.16 -14.58
C PRO A 219 2.45 -7.56 -14.53
N THR A 220 1.37 -7.68 -13.77
CA THR A 220 0.57 -8.89 -13.61
C THR A 220 -0.91 -8.56 -13.78
N LYS A 221 -1.70 -9.61 -13.95
CA LYS A 221 -3.16 -9.54 -13.89
C LYS A 221 -3.59 -9.02 -12.51
N GLY A 222 -4.60 -8.17 -12.47
CA GLY A 222 -5.23 -7.72 -11.24
C GLY A 222 -6.74 -7.82 -11.32
N VAL A 223 -7.37 -8.07 -10.18
CA VAL A 223 -8.82 -8.01 -10.00
C VAL A 223 -9.15 -6.86 -9.07
N LEU A 224 -10.07 -5.98 -9.47
CA LEU A 224 -10.54 -4.87 -8.63
C LEU A 224 -12.05 -4.78 -8.62
N ALA A 225 -12.60 -4.33 -7.49
CA ALA A 225 -13.97 -3.86 -7.41
C ALA A 225 -14.06 -2.45 -8.00
N ALA A 226 -15.05 -2.22 -8.85
CA ALA A 226 -15.35 -0.94 -9.46
C ALA A 226 -16.83 -0.62 -9.31
N LYS A 227 -17.13 0.68 -9.16
CA LYS A 227 -18.48 1.19 -9.03
C LYS A 227 -18.71 2.24 -10.11
N PHE A 228 -19.81 2.10 -10.86
CA PHE A 228 -20.18 3.05 -11.90
C PHE A 228 -21.58 3.59 -11.64
N ARG A 229 -21.71 4.91 -11.58
CA ARG A 229 -22.98 5.58 -11.29
C ARG A 229 -23.57 6.18 -12.56
N TRP A 230 -24.76 5.71 -12.90
CA TRP A 230 -25.62 6.33 -13.91
C TRP A 230 -26.55 7.33 -13.24
N SER A 231 -26.44 8.60 -13.62
CA SER A 231 -27.37 9.67 -13.21
C SER A 231 -28.04 10.23 -14.44
N LEU A 232 -29.38 10.37 -14.40
CA LEU A 232 -30.08 11.04 -15.49
C LEU A 232 -29.49 12.44 -15.71
N PRO A 233 -29.22 12.83 -16.96
CA PRO A 233 -28.87 14.22 -17.26
C PRO A 233 -29.99 15.11 -16.71
N SER A 234 -29.65 16.10 -15.89
CA SER A 234 -30.61 17.13 -15.53
C SER A 234 -31.09 17.79 -16.82
N GLU A 235 -32.39 18.00 -16.96
CA GLU A 235 -32.93 18.76 -18.09
C GLU A 235 -32.35 20.18 -18.00
N VAL A 236 -31.26 20.42 -18.71
CA VAL A 236 -30.67 21.74 -18.85
C VAL A 236 -31.72 22.57 -19.58
N ARG A 237 -32.33 23.50 -18.87
CA ARG A 237 -33.14 24.58 -19.42
C ARG A 237 -32.35 25.21 -20.57
N GLU A 238 -32.85 25.10 -21.80
CA GLU A 238 -32.23 25.68 -22.99
C GLU A 238 -31.77 27.13 -22.70
N GLY A 239 -30.47 27.37 -22.86
CA GLY A 239 -29.83 28.66 -22.66
C GLY A 239 -28.77 28.66 -21.55
N GLY A 240 -27.59 28.14 -21.88
CA GLY A 240 -26.36 28.30 -21.12
C GLY A 240 -25.20 27.71 -21.91
N ASP A 241 -24.20 28.54 -22.18
CA ASP A 241 -23.01 28.23 -23.00
C ASP A 241 -22.35 26.90 -22.61
N GLY A 242 -21.73 26.26 -23.60
CA GLY A 242 -21.20 24.90 -23.54
C GLY A 242 -20.45 24.57 -22.26
N VAL A 243 -20.56 23.30 -21.85
CA VAL A 243 -19.89 22.69 -20.69
C VAL A 243 -18.46 23.22 -20.62
N SER A 244 -18.19 24.10 -19.65
CA SER A 244 -16.84 24.59 -19.41
C SER A 244 -16.05 23.42 -18.83
N MET A 245 -15.23 22.76 -19.65
CA MET A 245 -14.14 21.94 -19.13
C MET A 245 -13.39 22.80 -18.11
N ALA A 246 -13.33 22.33 -16.86
CA ALA A 246 -12.49 22.99 -15.87
C ALA A 246 -11.08 23.07 -16.48
N PRO A 247 -10.45 24.26 -16.51
CA PRO A 247 -9.09 24.37 -17.02
C PRO A 247 -8.19 23.42 -16.23
N ASP A 248 -7.25 22.77 -16.92
CA ASP A 248 -6.29 21.89 -16.28
C ASP A 248 -5.66 22.63 -15.08
N PRO A 249 -5.57 22.00 -13.90
CA PRO A 249 -4.94 22.63 -12.76
C PRO A 249 -3.50 22.97 -13.12
N GLY A 250 -3.13 24.25 -13.02
CA GLY A 250 -1.76 24.69 -13.25
C GLY A 250 -0.79 23.96 -12.31
N PHE A 251 0.41 23.66 -12.79
CA PHE A 251 1.42 22.99 -11.98
C PHE A 251 1.75 23.82 -10.72
N PRO A 252 1.70 23.23 -9.50
CA PRO A 252 1.80 24.00 -8.26
C PRO A 252 3.16 24.68 -8.02
N MET A 253 4.21 24.29 -8.76
CA MET A 253 5.57 24.87 -8.67
C MET A 253 5.94 25.61 -9.97
N SER A 254 5.07 26.50 -10.43
CA SER A 254 5.22 27.21 -11.71
C SER A 254 6.03 28.52 -11.62
N GLU A 255 6.44 28.95 -10.43
CA GLU A 255 7.21 30.19 -10.22
C GLU A 255 8.48 29.85 -9.41
N PRO A 256 9.66 30.36 -9.79
CA PRO A 256 10.87 30.18 -9.00
C PRO A 256 10.73 30.88 -7.64
N GLY A 257 11.43 30.37 -6.63
CA GLY A 257 11.35 30.90 -5.27
C GLY A 257 12.27 30.20 -4.30
N SER A 258 12.26 30.65 -3.05
CA SER A 258 13.03 30.05 -1.97
C SER A 258 12.25 30.03 -0.68
N ALA A 259 12.56 29.06 0.18
CA ALA A 259 11.97 28.94 1.51
C ALA A 259 13.08 28.63 2.52
N THR A 260 13.10 29.38 3.62
CA THR A 260 14.00 29.17 4.74
C THR A 260 13.21 28.97 6.02
N ILE A 261 13.47 27.86 6.71
CA ILE A 261 12.94 27.57 8.04
C ILE A 261 14.11 27.56 9.02
N THR A 262 13.99 28.30 10.11
CA THR A 262 14.96 28.30 11.21
C THR A 262 14.27 27.89 12.50
N VAL A 263 14.73 26.79 13.12
CA VAL A 263 14.16 26.24 14.36
C VAL A 263 15.24 26.20 15.43
N LEU A 264 14.94 26.72 16.62
CA LEU A 264 15.77 26.56 17.81
C LEU A 264 15.18 25.46 18.68
N VAL A 265 15.89 24.33 18.79
CA VAL A 265 15.53 23.23 19.68
C VAL A 265 16.40 23.33 20.95
N GLY A 266 15.75 23.41 22.10
CA GLY A 266 16.40 23.44 23.40
C GLY A 266 17.02 22.09 23.79
N ALA A 267 17.95 22.12 24.75
CA ALA A 267 18.52 20.90 25.34
C ALA A 267 17.47 20.03 26.06
N ASP A 268 16.28 20.58 26.35
CA ASP A 268 15.12 19.89 26.93
C ASP A 268 14.21 19.24 25.87
N GLY A 269 14.59 19.34 24.59
CA GLY A 269 13.85 18.78 23.46
C GLY A 269 12.70 19.66 22.98
N ARG A 270 12.50 20.86 23.52
CA ARG A 270 11.40 21.75 23.11
C ARG A 270 11.84 22.73 22.04
N VAL A 271 10.92 23.07 21.14
CA VAL A 271 11.14 24.17 20.19
C VAL A 271 10.93 25.49 20.92
N GLN A 272 11.99 26.30 20.98
CA GLN A 272 12.01 27.58 21.69
C GLN A 272 11.73 28.76 20.76
N ASP A 273 12.19 28.69 19.52
CA ASP A 273 11.96 29.70 18.48
C ASP A 273 11.79 29.00 17.12
N CYS A 274 10.90 29.52 16.28
CA CYS A 274 10.76 29.09 14.90
C CYS A 274 10.48 30.30 14.01
N ARG A 275 11.22 30.41 12.91
CA ARG A 275 11.07 31.47 11.91
C ARG A 275 10.97 30.86 10.53
N PHE A 276 10.00 31.35 9.76
CA PHE A 276 9.83 31.01 8.36
C PHE A 276 9.91 32.27 7.52
N SER A 277 10.64 32.19 6.41
CA SER A 277 10.70 33.24 5.40
C SER A 277 10.75 32.61 4.02
N ASN A 278 10.00 33.16 3.08
CA ASN A 278 9.97 32.68 1.71
C ASN A 278 9.97 33.83 0.70
N THR A 279 10.31 33.48 -0.55
CA THR A 279 10.15 34.34 -1.72
C THR A 279 9.22 33.64 -2.71
N GLY A 280 8.24 34.37 -3.24
CA GLY A 280 7.21 33.84 -4.13
C GLY A 280 6.12 33.02 -3.39
N LYS A 281 5.45 32.13 -4.13
CA LYS A 281 4.40 31.24 -3.59
C LYS A 281 4.94 29.93 -3.01
N PHE A 282 6.24 29.69 -3.15
CA PHE A 282 6.90 28.48 -2.67
C PHE A 282 6.93 28.42 -1.13
N GLY A 283 6.58 27.26 -0.56
CA GLY A 283 6.55 27.02 0.89
C GLY A 283 5.37 27.66 1.64
N ALA A 284 4.47 28.38 0.96
CA ALA A 284 3.22 28.86 1.56
C ALA A 284 2.15 27.75 1.46
N THR A 285 1.56 27.35 2.59
CA THR A 285 0.46 26.37 2.59
C THR A 285 -0.90 27.06 2.44
N PRO A 286 -1.94 26.34 1.97
CA PRO A 286 -3.31 26.85 1.99
C PRO A 286 -3.70 27.36 3.38
N ASN A 287 -4.54 28.40 3.45
CA ASN A 287 -5.02 29.01 4.69
C ASN A 287 -3.97 29.76 5.54
N GLY A 288 -2.79 30.05 4.99
CA GLY A 288 -1.78 30.90 5.65
C GLY A 288 -1.03 30.21 6.79
N MET A 289 -1.15 28.88 6.92
CA MET A 289 -0.28 28.11 7.79
C MET A 289 1.18 28.19 7.29
N THR A 290 2.10 27.99 8.22
CA THR A 290 3.53 27.95 7.96
C THR A 290 4.12 26.64 8.46
N PRO A 291 5.31 26.23 7.98
CA PRO A 291 6.03 25.09 8.55
C PRO A 291 6.30 25.22 10.05
N CYS A 292 6.29 26.43 10.62
CA CYS A 292 6.43 26.63 12.05
C CYS A 292 5.23 26.12 12.86
N ASP A 293 4.04 26.10 12.26
CA ASP A 293 2.82 25.59 12.90
C ASP A 293 2.82 24.07 13.04
N MET A 294 3.64 23.38 12.23
CA MET A 294 3.86 21.93 12.32
C MET A 294 4.71 21.54 13.54
N PHE A 295 5.59 22.44 14.00
CA PHE A 295 6.37 22.22 15.21
C PHE A 295 5.52 22.53 16.44
N GLY A 296 4.71 21.54 16.85
CA GLY A 296 3.78 21.69 17.96
C GLY A 296 4.46 22.28 19.21
N ARG A 297 3.92 23.40 19.72
CA ARG A 297 4.47 24.12 20.90
C ARG A 297 4.51 23.24 22.16
N GLN A 298 3.72 22.17 22.18
CA GLN A 298 3.64 21.19 23.28
C GLN A 298 4.45 19.92 23.02
N THR A 299 4.96 19.72 21.80
CA THR A 299 5.69 18.52 21.40
C THR A 299 7.12 18.58 21.96
N ARG A 300 7.55 17.48 22.59
CA ARG A 300 8.96 17.27 22.97
C ARG A 300 9.62 16.35 21.96
N TYR A 301 10.67 16.84 21.33
CA TYR A 301 11.53 16.10 20.42
C TYR A 301 12.71 15.51 21.18
N SER A 302 13.34 14.47 20.64
CA SER A 302 14.64 14.01 21.15
C SER A 302 15.67 15.15 21.03
N PRO A 303 16.36 15.52 22.11
CA PRO A 303 17.33 16.60 22.06
C PRO A 303 18.57 16.19 21.26
N PHE A 304 19.24 17.16 20.65
CA PHE A 304 20.56 16.94 20.07
C PHE A 304 21.57 16.66 21.18
N THR A 305 22.54 15.78 20.93
CA THR A 305 23.60 15.48 21.88
C THR A 305 24.96 15.96 21.39
N ASP A 306 25.86 16.32 22.31
CA ASP A 306 27.27 16.52 22.01
C ASP A 306 28.03 15.18 21.89
N ALA A 307 29.35 15.24 21.65
CA ALA A 307 30.20 14.06 21.51
C ALA A 307 30.26 13.20 22.79
N GLY A 308 29.88 13.74 23.95
CA GLY A 308 29.77 13.04 25.22
C GLY A 308 28.36 12.52 25.53
N GLY A 309 27.43 12.63 24.59
CA GLY A 309 26.04 12.20 24.77
C GLY A 309 25.18 13.16 25.59
N LYS A 310 25.68 14.36 25.94
CA LYS A 310 24.92 15.32 26.74
C LYS A 310 23.96 16.12 25.85
N PRO A 311 22.69 16.30 26.26
CA PRO A 311 21.75 17.15 25.54
C PRO A 311 22.24 18.60 25.40
N VAL A 312 22.15 19.15 24.19
CA VAL A 312 22.56 20.51 23.84
C VAL A 312 21.53 21.18 22.95
N ALA A 313 21.37 22.49 23.10
CA ALA A 313 20.52 23.28 22.23
C ALA A 313 21.15 23.41 20.84
N LYS A 314 20.33 23.31 19.79
CA LYS A 314 20.78 23.50 18.40
C LYS A 314 19.81 24.37 17.62
N ARG A 315 20.39 25.19 16.75
CA ARG A 315 19.65 25.92 15.71
C ARG A 315 19.73 25.12 14.42
N VAL A 316 18.59 24.68 13.93
CA VAL A 316 18.41 23.97 12.66
C VAL A 316 17.97 24.99 11.63
N ILE A 317 18.66 25.04 10.48
CA ILE A 317 18.34 25.93 9.37
C ILE A 317 18.17 25.08 8.12
N LEU A 318 16.96 25.04 7.58
CA LEU A 318 16.66 24.41 6.29
C LEU A 318 16.47 25.50 5.25
N ARG A 319 17.21 25.42 4.15
CA ARG A 319 17.07 26.30 2.98
C ARG A 319 16.73 25.45 1.77
N THR A 320 15.71 25.87 1.04
CA THR A 320 15.27 25.20 -0.18
C THR A 320 15.10 26.24 -1.27
N ASP A 321 15.65 25.95 -2.44
CA ASP A 321 15.60 26.79 -3.63
C ASP A 321 14.88 26.04 -4.75
N LEU A 322 13.93 26.72 -5.40
CA LEU A 322 13.19 26.23 -6.56
C LEU A 322 13.65 27.01 -7.78
N THR A 323 14.32 26.32 -8.70
CA THR A 323 14.69 26.81 -10.01
C THR A 323 13.82 26.15 -11.08
N ILE A 324 13.53 26.89 -12.14
CA ILE A 324 12.81 26.39 -13.31
C ILE A 324 13.76 26.55 -14.48
N GLU A 325 14.05 25.44 -15.15
CA GLU A 325 14.95 25.38 -16.31
C GLU A 325 14.17 24.88 -17.52
N ASP A 326 14.52 25.39 -18.70
CA ASP A 326 13.94 24.92 -19.95
C ASP A 326 14.35 23.47 -20.20
N ALA A 327 13.40 22.63 -20.59
CA ALA A 327 13.69 21.28 -21.01
C ALA A 327 14.50 21.32 -22.33
N PRO A 328 15.50 20.42 -22.51
CA PRO A 328 16.21 20.32 -23.78
C PRO A 328 15.22 20.05 -24.90
N ALA A 329 15.40 20.73 -26.04
CA ALA A 329 14.59 20.52 -27.22
C ALA A 329 14.60 19.02 -27.60
N ALA A 330 13.41 18.45 -27.84
CA ALA A 330 13.32 17.09 -28.33
C ALA A 330 14.09 17.00 -29.67
N ALA A 331 14.97 16.01 -29.79
CA ALA A 331 15.64 15.73 -31.05
C ALA A 331 14.58 15.28 -32.08
N GLU A 332 14.46 16.03 -33.17
CA GLU A 332 13.66 15.65 -34.36
C GLU A 332 14.19 14.38 -35.03
#